data_AF-A0A416CPI5-F1
#
_entry.id   AF-A0A416CPI5-F1
#
_cell.length_a   1.000
_cell.length_b   1.000
_cell.length_c   1.000
_cell.angle_alpha   90.00
_cell.angle_beta   90.00
_cell.angle_gamma   90.00
#
_symmetry.space_group_name_H-M   'P 1'
#
loop_
_entity.id
_entity.type
_entity.pdbx_description
1 polymer ?
#
loop_
_entity_poly.entity_id
_entity_poly.type
_entity_poly.pdbx_seq_one_letter_code
_entity_poly.pdbx_strand_id
1 'polypeptide(L)'
;MNTYTVSEIDKDIIGEQTLTVSYLGKTTDLKITVKSVSRITAQTSKSIYYLGENIDKNTITVTAYYSDGTSSVLNSNEFEVTGFGNTLGKQTLTVTYLDKTAYLTIQLLEANIAALNKLYETSSTTSELTTAQIGSYSGDFTLEHTVKINSIPANGNTDKNNAAGFFVRFMADKQTGGGWYLTKKSDTELNVAWKNTRASFVGTIKLGETYTFRYNFTNVGNGNGATVTLTVIDSTGNTVASASDLNLRNFSDTATGRTSPITYVQIYNQANANSTSSVEFANARYYTTSEITVNGQNVALSIGCLTDMKGYAAKYSNGILTDLADITPTTTGQSTVLLQFEPDKVFIWNDMTPVDFWQKTE
;
A
#
# COMPACT_ATOMS: atom_id res chain seq x y z
N MET A 1 -23.36 -43.80 -14.00
CA MET A 1 -22.67 -43.35 -12.78
C MET A 1 -23.04 -44.35 -11.69
N ASN A 2 -22.08 -45.13 -11.18
CA ASN A 2 -22.34 -45.97 -10.03
C ASN A 2 -22.20 -45.10 -8.78
N THR A 3 -23.32 -44.74 -8.16
CA THR A 3 -23.33 -43.89 -6.97
C THR A 3 -23.17 -44.75 -5.73
N TYR A 4 -22.16 -44.45 -4.92
CA TYR A 4 -22.10 -44.92 -3.53
C TYR A 4 -22.99 -44.02 -2.65
N THR A 5 -23.46 -44.54 -1.52
CA THR A 5 -24.12 -43.74 -0.47
C THR A 5 -23.31 -43.81 0.82
N VAL A 6 -23.36 -42.74 1.61
CA VAL A 6 -22.65 -42.63 2.89
C VAL A 6 -23.67 -42.16 3.93
N SER A 7 -23.72 -42.84 5.09
CA SER A 7 -24.56 -42.39 6.21
C SER A 7 -24.04 -41.07 6.79
N GLU A 8 -24.93 -40.30 7.42
CA GLU A 8 -24.53 -39.07 8.11
C GLU A 8 -23.89 -39.37 9.47
N ILE A 9 -23.05 -38.45 9.94
CA ILE A 9 -22.50 -38.41 11.30
C ILE A 9 -23.11 -37.21 12.00
N ASP A 10 -23.59 -37.41 13.23
CA ASP A 10 -24.12 -36.32 14.04
C ASP A 10 -22.96 -35.62 14.77
N LYS A 11 -22.63 -34.40 14.35
CA LYS A 11 -21.51 -33.65 14.91
C LYS A 11 -21.76 -33.18 16.35
N ASP A 12 -23.00 -33.21 16.81
CA ASP A 12 -23.39 -32.77 18.15
C ASP A 12 -23.35 -33.93 19.17
N ILE A 13 -23.24 -35.18 18.70
CA ILE A 13 -23.11 -36.36 19.55
C ILE A 13 -21.63 -36.75 19.71
N ILE A 14 -21.07 -36.45 20.88
CA ILE A 14 -19.68 -36.81 21.22
C ILE A 14 -19.54 -38.32 21.42
N GLY A 15 -18.43 -38.89 20.94
CA GLY A 15 -18.11 -40.31 21.10
C GLY A 15 -17.99 -41.07 19.77
N GLU A 16 -17.91 -42.40 19.86
CA GLU A 16 -17.81 -43.27 18.70
C GLU A 16 -19.16 -43.36 17.95
N GLN A 17 -19.13 -43.16 16.65
CA GLN A 17 -20.25 -43.26 15.73
C GLN A 17 -19.86 -44.11 14.51
N THR A 18 -20.85 -44.75 13.91
CA THR A 18 -20.65 -45.64 12.75
C THR A 18 -21.04 -44.92 11.46
N LEU A 19 -20.06 -44.76 10.56
CA LEU A 19 -20.23 -44.31 9.19
C LEU A 19 -20.38 -45.52 8.27
N THR A 20 -21.54 -45.72 7.67
CA THR A 20 -21.79 -46.82 6.74
C THR A 20 -21.67 -46.33 5.29
N VAL A 21 -20.79 -46.97 4.52
CA VAL A 21 -20.64 -46.73 3.08
C VAL A 21 -21.29 -47.88 2.32
N SER A 22 -22.19 -47.58 1.38
CA SER A 22 -22.84 -48.57 0.52
C SER A 22 -22.48 -48.37 -0.94
N TYR A 23 -22.14 -49.46 -1.63
CA TYR A 23 -21.91 -49.48 -3.07
C TYR A 23 -22.44 -50.78 -3.67
N LEU A 24 -23.37 -50.67 -4.62
CA LEU A 24 -24.03 -51.82 -5.28
C LEU A 24 -24.58 -52.86 -4.29
N GLY A 25 -25.16 -52.40 -3.16
CA GLY A 25 -25.76 -53.26 -2.14
C GLY A 25 -24.78 -53.92 -1.16
N LYS A 26 -23.47 -53.69 -1.30
CA LYS A 26 -22.47 -54.08 -0.29
C LYS A 26 -22.20 -52.91 0.63
N THR A 27 -22.10 -53.17 1.93
CA THR A 27 -21.82 -52.15 2.96
C THR A 27 -20.50 -52.41 3.68
N THR A 28 -19.87 -51.33 4.14
CA THR A 28 -18.76 -51.38 5.11
C THR A 28 -18.96 -50.29 6.14
N ASP A 29 -18.56 -50.55 7.37
CA ASP A 29 -18.67 -49.63 8.49
C ASP A 29 -17.31 -49.06 8.85
N LEU A 30 -17.25 -47.75 9.10
CA LEU A 30 -16.10 -47.06 9.65
C LEU A 30 -16.48 -46.48 11.01
N LYS A 31 -15.61 -46.66 12.00
CA LYS A 31 -15.74 -46.02 13.30
C LYS A 31 -15.14 -44.61 13.24
N ILE A 32 -15.97 -43.61 13.48
CA ILE A 32 -15.59 -42.20 13.60
C ILE A 32 -15.75 -41.81 15.07
N THR A 33 -14.80 -41.08 15.64
CA THR A 33 -14.97 -40.51 17.00
C THR A 33 -15.15 -39.01 16.89
N VAL A 34 -16.32 -38.52 17.29
CA VAL A 34 -16.58 -37.08 17.42
C VAL A 34 -16.03 -36.61 18.76
N LYS A 35 -15.12 -35.64 18.74
CA LYS A 35 -14.45 -35.11 19.93
C LYS A 35 -15.01 -33.72 20.26
N SER A 36 -15.19 -33.46 21.56
CA SER A 36 -15.55 -32.11 22.02
C SER A 36 -14.31 -31.24 22.13
N VAL A 37 -14.42 -29.97 21.71
CA VAL A 37 -13.36 -28.97 21.89
C VAL A 37 -13.48 -28.39 23.30
N SER A 38 -12.42 -28.51 24.09
CA SER A 38 -12.40 -28.00 25.47
C SER A 38 -12.07 -26.50 25.51
N ARG A 39 -11.06 -26.08 24.73
CA ARG A 39 -10.63 -24.68 24.58
C ARG A 39 -9.88 -24.48 23.28
N ILE A 40 -9.69 -23.21 22.93
CA ILE A 40 -8.75 -22.80 21.89
C ILE A 40 -7.69 -21.85 22.47
N THR A 41 -6.53 -21.81 21.83
CA THR A 41 -5.55 -20.73 22.03
C THR A 41 -5.24 -20.09 20.69
N ALA A 42 -5.00 -18.78 20.68
CA ALA A 42 -4.61 -18.05 19.49
C ALA A 42 -3.32 -17.28 19.76
N GLN A 43 -2.42 -17.28 18.79
CA GLN A 43 -1.19 -16.48 18.78
C GLN A 43 -1.01 -15.86 17.40
N THR A 44 -0.39 -14.68 17.32
CA THR A 44 -0.06 -14.05 16.04
C THR A 44 1.41 -13.68 15.97
N SER A 45 2.04 -13.89 14.82
CA SER A 45 3.37 -13.39 14.51
C SER A 45 3.37 -11.93 14.02
N LYS A 46 2.19 -11.38 13.68
CA LYS A 46 2.00 -10.00 13.26
C LYS A 46 1.07 -9.29 14.24
N SER A 47 1.63 -8.40 15.06
CA SER A 47 0.90 -7.61 16.05
C SER A 47 0.73 -6.14 15.67
N ILE A 48 1.36 -5.69 14.58
CA ILE A 48 1.27 -4.32 14.06
C ILE A 48 0.58 -4.36 12.70
N TYR A 49 -0.44 -3.53 12.55
CA TYR A 49 -1.18 -3.31 11.31
C TYR A 49 -1.25 -1.82 11.02
N TYR A 50 -1.41 -1.47 9.75
CA TYR A 50 -1.60 -0.09 9.32
C TYR A 50 -3.03 0.13 8.84
N LEU A 51 -3.55 1.35 9.00
CA LEU A 51 -4.92 1.70 8.63
C LEU A 51 -5.19 1.32 7.18
N GLY A 52 -6.19 0.45 6.99
CA GLY A 52 -6.58 -0.07 5.68
C GLY A 52 -5.80 -1.29 5.19
N GLU A 53 -4.91 -1.88 5.98
CA GLU A 53 -4.52 -3.29 5.81
C GLU A 53 -5.68 -4.22 6.18
N ASN A 54 -5.75 -5.39 5.54
CA ASN A 54 -6.65 -6.47 5.94
C ASN A 54 -5.97 -7.39 6.96
N ILE A 55 -6.78 -8.06 7.80
CA ILE A 55 -6.28 -9.09 8.70
C ILE A 55 -5.72 -10.26 7.88
N ASP A 56 -4.44 -10.60 8.09
CA ASP A 56 -3.82 -11.76 7.47
C ASP A 56 -3.96 -12.97 8.42
N LYS A 57 -4.98 -13.81 8.18
CA LYS A 57 -5.23 -15.02 8.97
C LYS A 57 -4.07 -16.02 8.93
N ASN A 58 -3.16 -15.94 7.95
CA ASN A 58 -1.98 -16.84 7.88
C ASN A 58 -0.91 -16.50 8.93
N THR A 59 -0.96 -15.30 9.49
CA THR A 59 -0.07 -14.90 10.60
C THR A 59 -0.59 -15.37 11.97
N ILE A 60 -1.82 -15.90 12.02
CA ILE A 60 -2.49 -16.35 13.24
C ILE A 60 -2.45 -17.87 13.32
N THR A 61 -1.85 -18.40 14.39
CA THR A 61 -1.89 -19.82 14.72
C THR A 61 -2.97 -20.05 15.78
N VAL A 62 -3.96 -20.87 15.46
CA VAL A 62 -5.01 -21.28 16.38
C VAL A 62 -4.87 -22.77 16.70
N THR A 63 -4.80 -23.11 17.97
CA THR A 63 -4.72 -24.50 18.44
C THR A 63 -6.00 -24.86 19.17
N ALA A 64 -6.70 -25.89 18.68
CA ALA A 64 -7.83 -26.49 19.37
C ALA A 64 -7.36 -27.62 20.28
N TYR A 65 -7.83 -27.61 21.52
CA TYR A 65 -7.60 -28.67 22.50
C TYR A 65 -8.89 -29.45 22.67
N TYR A 66 -8.80 -30.78 22.64
CA TYR A 66 -9.95 -31.67 22.75
C TYR A 66 -10.09 -32.23 24.17
N SER A 67 -11.27 -32.73 24.50
CA SER A 67 -11.56 -33.32 25.81
C SER A 67 -10.76 -34.59 26.15
N ASP A 68 -10.22 -35.26 25.13
CA ASP A 68 -9.38 -36.45 25.29
C ASP A 68 -7.89 -36.13 25.52
N GLY A 69 -7.54 -34.85 25.65
CA GLY A 69 -6.17 -34.37 25.85
C GLY A 69 -5.36 -34.18 24.57
N THR A 70 -5.91 -34.52 23.39
CA THR A 70 -5.24 -34.24 22.11
C THR A 70 -5.42 -32.80 21.67
N SER A 71 -4.64 -32.35 20.67
CA SER A 71 -4.76 -31.01 20.08
C SER A 71 -4.42 -30.99 18.60
N SER A 72 -4.96 -30.01 17.87
CA SER A 72 -4.68 -29.77 16.46
C SER A 72 -4.52 -28.27 16.19
N VAL A 73 -3.72 -27.94 15.18
CA VAL A 73 -3.66 -26.58 14.62
C VAL A 73 -4.73 -26.46 13.56
N LEU A 74 -5.51 -25.38 13.62
CA LEU A 74 -6.60 -25.10 12.69
C LEU A 74 -6.07 -24.38 11.44
N ASN A 75 -6.67 -24.67 10.30
CA ASN A 75 -6.50 -23.92 9.06
C ASN A 75 -7.23 -22.58 9.13
N SER A 76 -6.78 -21.61 8.33
CA SER A 76 -7.30 -20.24 8.32
C SER A 76 -8.78 -20.11 7.93
N ASN A 77 -9.35 -21.13 7.30
CA ASN A 77 -10.77 -21.22 6.93
C ASN A 77 -11.65 -21.90 8.01
N GLU A 78 -11.06 -22.45 9.07
CA GLU A 78 -11.81 -23.15 10.12
C GLU A 78 -12.21 -22.21 11.27
N PHE A 79 -11.54 -21.07 11.43
CA PHE A 79 -11.82 -20.10 12.48
C PHE A 79 -12.17 -18.72 11.94
N GLU A 80 -12.91 -17.97 12.75
CA GLU A 80 -13.24 -16.58 12.47
C GLU A 80 -12.46 -15.62 13.35
N VAL A 81 -12.18 -14.44 12.80
CA VAL A 81 -11.51 -13.34 13.48
C VAL A 81 -12.37 -12.10 13.33
N THR A 82 -12.80 -11.53 14.45
CA THR A 82 -13.65 -10.34 14.50
C THR A 82 -13.04 -9.28 15.41
N GLY A 83 -13.54 -8.06 15.35
CA GLY A 83 -13.04 -6.93 16.15
C GLY A 83 -11.89 -6.16 15.51
N PHE A 84 -11.43 -6.54 14.31
CA PHE A 84 -10.52 -5.73 13.53
C PHE A 84 -11.30 -4.57 12.89
N GLY A 85 -11.01 -3.34 13.30
CA GLY A 85 -11.68 -2.14 12.82
C GLY A 85 -10.70 -1.05 12.41
N ASN A 86 -11.23 0.08 11.97
CA ASN A 86 -10.44 1.22 11.47
C ASN A 86 -10.03 2.21 12.58
N THR A 87 -10.22 1.87 13.85
CA THR A 87 -9.87 2.73 14.98
C THR A 87 -8.39 2.58 15.30
N LEU A 88 -7.62 3.66 15.18
CA LEU A 88 -6.20 3.68 15.53
C LEU A 88 -5.98 3.31 17.00
N GLY A 89 -4.81 2.74 17.31
CA GLY A 89 -4.46 2.31 18.65
C GLY A 89 -4.49 0.79 18.84
N LYS A 90 -4.39 0.37 20.10
CA LYS A 90 -4.51 -1.05 20.47
C LYS A 90 -5.93 -1.54 20.21
N GLN A 91 -6.06 -2.70 19.59
CA GLN A 91 -7.33 -3.39 19.39
C GLN A 91 -7.24 -4.82 19.90
N THR A 92 -8.35 -5.32 20.43
CA THR A 92 -8.51 -6.72 20.82
C THR A 92 -9.33 -7.44 19.77
N LEU A 93 -8.72 -8.43 19.13
CA LEU A 93 -9.39 -9.30 18.18
C LEU A 93 -9.97 -10.51 18.91
N THR A 94 -11.18 -10.90 18.52
CA THR A 94 -11.83 -12.11 19.00
C THR A 94 -11.69 -13.21 17.96
N VAL A 95 -11.05 -14.31 18.34
CA VAL A 95 -10.92 -15.52 17.53
C VAL A 95 -11.96 -16.52 18.00
N THR A 96 -12.78 -17.04 17.09
CA THR A 96 -13.85 -18.00 17.40
C THR A 96 -13.69 -19.28 16.58
N TYR A 97 -13.87 -20.41 17.26
CA TYR A 97 -14.00 -21.73 16.64
C TYR A 97 -15.03 -22.53 17.43
N LEU A 98 -16.09 -22.98 16.75
CA LEU A 98 -17.30 -23.52 17.38
C LEU A 98 -17.84 -22.55 18.46
N ASP A 99 -18.06 -23.03 19.68
CA ASP A 99 -18.52 -22.25 20.82
C ASP A 99 -17.36 -21.69 21.68
N LYS A 100 -16.11 -21.80 21.21
CA LYS A 100 -14.91 -21.37 21.96
C LYS A 100 -14.31 -20.08 21.42
N THR A 101 -13.77 -19.28 22.34
CA THR A 101 -13.18 -17.96 22.07
C THR A 101 -11.74 -17.88 22.59
N ALA A 102 -10.92 -17.12 21.88
CA ALA A 102 -9.60 -16.64 22.31
C ALA A 102 -9.40 -15.20 21.86
N TYR A 103 -8.43 -14.50 22.47
CA TYR A 103 -8.19 -13.09 22.23
C TYR A 103 -6.77 -12.83 21.75
N LEU A 104 -6.62 -11.93 20.80
CA LEU A 104 -5.35 -11.38 20.35
C LEU A 104 -5.34 -9.88 20.56
N THR A 105 -4.17 -9.31 20.83
CA THR A 105 -4.00 -7.85 20.84
C THR A 105 -3.15 -7.45 19.65
N ILE A 106 -3.63 -6.46 18.90
CA ILE A 106 -2.89 -5.82 17.81
C ILE A 106 -2.79 -4.33 18.07
N GLN A 107 -1.90 -3.66 17.35
CA GLN A 107 -1.76 -2.22 17.30
C GLN A 107 -2.06 -1.77 15.86
N LEU A 108 -3.11 -0.98 15.67
CA LEU A 108 -3.38 -0.30 14.41
C LEU A 108 -2.70 1.07 14.44
N LEU A 109 -1.82 1.31 13.48
CA LEU A 109 -1.15 2.59 13.25
C LEU A 109 -1.79 3.28 12.03
N GLU A 110 -1.54 4.58 11.87
CA GLU A 110 -1.93 5.29 10.64
C GLU A 110 -1.28 4.63 9.42
N ALA A 111 -1.85 4.83 8.22
CA ALA A 111 -1.17 4.41 6.99
C ALA A 111 0.23 5.07 6.96
N ASN A 112 1.30 4.27 6.97
CA ASN A 112 2.65 4.79 7.05
C ASN A 112 3.50 4.43 5.82
N ILE A 113 4.50 5.28 5.57
CA ILE A 113 5.45 5.17 4.45
C ILE A 113 6.26 3.87 4.51
N ALA A 114 6.46 3.29 5.70
CA ALA A 114 7.23 2.07 5.87
C ALA A 114 6.56 0.83 5.24
N ALA A 115 5.22 0.77 5.23
CA ALA A 115 4.48 -0.28 4.53
C ALA A 115 4.58 -0.15 2.99
N LEU A 116 4.63 1.08 2.48
CA LEU A 116 4.83 1.38 1.06
C LEU A 116 6.25 1.02 0.60
N ASN A 117 7.27 1.44 1.36
CA ASN A 117 8.68 1.20 1.05
C ASN A 117 9.02 -0.30 1.01
N LYS A 118 8.42 -1.09 1.91
CA LYS A 118 8.62 -2.55 1.95
C LYS A 118 7.99 -3.28 0.77
N LEU A 119 7.07 -2.65 0.04
CA LEU A 119 6.35 -3.28 -1.06
C LEU A 119 6.96 -3.03 -2.45
N TYR A 120 7.90 -2.10 -2.57
CA TYR A 120 8.48 -1.69 -3.86
C TYR A 120 9.96 -2.03 -4.03
N GLU A 121 10.61 -2.69 -3.07
CA GLU A 121 11.92 -3.30 -3.30
C GLU A 121 11.76 -4.59 -4.14
N THR A 122 11.44 -4.45 -5.42
CA THR A 122 11.48 -5.57 -6.37
C THR A 122 12.27 -5.18 -7.62
N SER A 123 13.52 -5.67 -7.72
CA SER A 123 14.14 -5.91 -9.02
C SER A 123 13.47 -7.13 -9.61
N SER A 124 12.38 -6.95 -10.37
CA SER A 124 11.68 -8.08 -11.00
C SER A 124 12.08 -8.23 -12.47
N THR A 125 12.53 -9.44 -12.83
CA THR A 125 12.67 -9.92 -14.21
C THR A 125 11.39 -10.57 -14.74
N THR A 126 10.34 -10.66 -13.91
CA THR A 126 9.07 -11.32 -14.22
C THR A 126 7.88 -10.36 -14.17
N SER A 127 6.87 -10.66 -15.00
CA SER A 127 5.58 -9.99 -15.05
C SER A 127 4.75 -10.22 -13.78
N GLU A 128 5.21 -9.74 -12.63
CA GLU A 128 4.48 -9.88 -11.38
C GLU A 128 3.65 -8.65 -11.07
N LEU A 129 2.37 -8.88 -10.80
CA LEU A 129 1.39 -7.89 -10.42
C LEU A 129 1.60 -7.52 -8.94
N THR A 130 2.47 -6.56 -8.63
CA THR A 130 2.58 -6.05 -7.26
C THR A 130 1.41 -5.09 -7.01
N THR A 131 0.50 -5.46 -6.12
CA THR A 131 -0.61 -4.59 -5.67
C THR A 131 -0.32 -4.12 -4.26
N ALA A 132 -0.07 -2.82 -4.10
CA ALA A 132 0.06 -2.19 -2.80
C ALA A 132 -1.30 -1.72 -2.32
N GLN A 133 -1.79 -2.25 -1.20
CA GLN A 133 -2.93 -1.67 -0.51
C GLN A 133 -2.40 -0.52 0.35
N ILE A 134 -2.70 0.72 -0.01
CA ILE A 134 -2.13 1.93 0.62
C ILE A 134 -3.03 2.49 1.74
N GLY A 135 -4.08 1.74 2.11
CA GLY A 135 -5.16 2.22 2.96
C GLY A 135 -6.02 3.28 2.27
N SER A 136 -7.08 3.75 2.91
CA SER A 136 -7.91 4.84 2.38
C SER A 136 -7.29 6.19 2.73
N TYR A 137 -6.51 6.80 1.82
CA TYR A 137 -5.94 8.15 2.04
C TYR A 137 -6.79 9.26 1.39
N SER A 138 -7.05 10.32 2.16
CA SER A 138 -7.70 11.56 1.71
C SER A 138 -6.79 12.75 2.01
N GLY A 139 -6.63 13.67 1.05
CA GLY A 139 -5.71 14.80 1.14
C GLY A 139 -4.74 14.88 -0.03
N ASP A 140 -3.92 15.92 -0.04
CA ASP A 140 -2.91 16.11 -1.07
C ASP A 140 -1.62 15.39 -0.68
N PHE A 141 -0.94 14.84 -1.67
CA PHE A 141 0.33 14.16 -1.47
C PHE A 141 1.13 14.02 -2.74
N THR A 142 2.39 13.68 -2.59
CA THR A 142 3.34 13.44 -3.67
C THR A 142 3.82 12.02 -3.53
N LEU A 143 3.92 11.29 -4.62
CA LEU A 143 4.69 10.05 -4.68
C LEU A 143 5.85 10.25 -5.65
N GLU A 144 7.03 9.77 -5.32
CA GLU A 144 8.15 9.63 -6.23
C GLU A 144 8.53 8.17 -6.33
N HIS A 145 9.02 7.74 -7.48
CA HIS A 145 9.82 6.53 -7.60
C HIS A 145 10.81 6.68 -8.73
N THR A 146 11.97 6.06 -8.59
CA THR A 146 12.97 5.98 -9.66
C THR A 146 12.79 4.68 -10.45
N VAL A 147 12.79 4.78 -11.78
CA VAL A 147 12.63 3.67 -12.72
C VAL A 147 13.68 3.78 -13.82
N LYS A 148 14.39 2.68 -14.09
CA LYS A 148 15.22 2.50 -15.28
C LYS A 148 14.43 1.76 -16.36
N ILE A 149 14.41 2.28 -17.58
CA ILE A 149 13.62 1.68 -18.68
C ILE A 149 14.56 1.09 -19.72
N ASN A 150 14.73 -0.23 -19.70
CA ASN A 150 15.74 -0.91 -20.53
C ASN A 150 15.19 -1.52 -21.82
N SER A 151 13.88 -1.53 -22.04
CA SER A 151 13.28 -1.99 -23.30
C SER A 151 11.91 -1.38 -23.57
N ILE A 152 11.43 -1.59 -24.80
CA ILE A 152 10.16 -1.07 -25.31
C ILE A 152 9.07 -2.11 -25.04
N PRO A 153 7.91 -1.73 -24.43
CA PRO A 153 6.80 -2.64 -24.19
C PRO A 153 6.21 -3.21 -25.49
N ALA A 154 5.78 -4.48 -25.43
CA ALA A 154 5.35 -5.31 -26.57
C ALA A 154 4.35 -4.65 -27.53
N ASN A 155 3.31 -4.02 -26.96
CA ASN A 155 2.10 -3.70 -27.71
C ASN A 155 1.70 -2.23 -27.68
N GLY A 156 2.39 -1.37 -26.93
CA GLY A 156 2.20 0.09 -26.92
C GLY A 156 0.75 0.60 -26.96
N ASN A 157 -0.22 -0.18 -26.47
CA ASN A 157 -1.63 0.09 -26.69
C ASN A 157 -2.14 1.02 -25.58
N THR A 158 -2.93 2.01 -25.99
CA THR A 158 -3.58 2.99 -25.11
C THR A 158 -4.76 2.42 -24.32
N ASP A 159 -5.22 1.19 -24.59
CA ASP A 159 -6.39 0.62 -23.91
C ASP A 159 -6.13 0.37 -22.42
N LYS A 160 -6.83 1.13 -21.55
CA LYS A 160 -6.77 1.06 -20.08
C LYS A 160 -7.10 -0.30 -19.48
N ASN A 161 -7.82 -1.16 -20.18
CA ASN A 161 -8.16 -2.50 -19.71
C ASN A 161 -7.14 -3.56 -20.18
N ASN A 162 -6.21 -3.18 -21.05
CA ASN A 162 -5.21 -4.07 -21.59
C ASN A 162 -4.04 -4.21 -20.60
N ALA A 163 -3.87 -5.43 -20.07
CA ALA A 163 -2.78 -5.78 -19.17
C ALA A 163 -1.37 -5.71 -19.82
N ALA A 164 -1.30 -5.48 -21.13
CA ALA A 164 -0.06 -5.47 -21.92
C ALA A 164 0.53 -4.06 -22.20
N GLY A 165 -0.01 -2.98 -21.61
CA GLY A 165 0.37 -1.60 -21.95
C GLY A 165 0.76 -0.67 -20.79
N PHE A 166 0.40 -0.96 -19.54
CA PHE A 166 0.63 -0.05 -18.40
C PHE A 166 1.91 -0.37 -17.66
N PHE A 167 2.49 0.66 -17.02
CA PHE A 167 3.62 0.49 -16.10
C PHE A 167 3.22 0.76 -14.65
N VAL A 168 2.47 1.84 -14.37
CA VAL A 168 1.97 2.14 -13.03
C VAL A 168 0.54 2.65 -13.09
N ARG A 169 -0.32 2.15 -12.22
CA ARG A 169 -1.74 2.48 -12.11
C ARG A 169 -2.11 2.79 -10.66
N PHE A 170 -2.78 3.91 -10.45
CA PHE A 170 -3.35 4.33 -9.17
C PHE A 170 -4.85 4.10 -9.19
N MET A 171 -5.40 3.44 -8.17
CA MET A 171 -6.77 2.96 -8.16
C MET A 171 -7.49 3.28 -6.85
N ALA A 172 -8.79 3.53 -6.97
CA ALA A 172 -9.72 3.64 -5.85
C ALA A 172 -10.40 2.30 -5.56
N ASP A 173 -11.00 2.15 -4.38
CA ASP A 173 -11.46 0.89 -3.78
C ASP A 173 -12.33 0.02 -4.70
N LYS A 174 -13.09 0.64 -5.62
CA LYS A 174 -14.08 -0.03 -6.48
C LYS A 174 -14.17 0.49 -7.92
N GLN A 175 -13.18 1.24 -8.46
CA GLN A 175 -13.33 1.94 -9.76
C GLN A 175 -12.12 1.90 -10.72
N THR A 176 -12.35 2.33 -11.98
CA THR A 176 -11.30 2.54 -12.99
C THR A 176 -10.39 3.70 -12.58
N GLY A 177 -9.14 3.40 -12.22
CA GLY A 177 -8.13 4.38 -11.85
C GLY A 177 -7.52 5.15 -13.03
N GLY A 178 -6.33 5.70 -12.80
CA GLY A 178 -5.51 6.34 -13.83
C GLY A 178 -4.03 6.03 -13.60
N GLY A 179 -3.23 6.17 -14.64
CA GLY A 179 -1.81 5.82 -14.56
C GLY A 179 -1.08 6.22 -15.83
N TRP A 180 0.23 6.00 -15.86
CA TRP A 180 1.02 6.27 -17.05
C TRP A 180 1.40 4.99 -17.78
N TYR A 181 1.64 5.16 -19.07
CA TYR A 181 2.06 4.11 -19.99
C TYR A 181 3.12 4.64 -20.95
N LEU A 182 3.86 3.71 -21.55
CA LEU A 182 4.88 4.03 -22.54
C LEU A 182 4.50 3.48 -23.90
N THR A 183 4.78 4.26 -24.95
CA THR A 183 4.71 3.79 -26.33
C THR A 183 6.01 4.06 -27.06
N LYS A 184 6.34 3.19 -28.01
CA LYS A 184 7.50 3.40 -28.87
C LYS A 184 7.35 4.70 -29.65
N LYS A 185 8.35 5.59 -29.57
CA LYS A 185 8.50 6.73 -30.47
C LYS A 185 9.55 6.44 -31.54
N SER A 186 10.68 5.88 -31.14
CA SER A 186 11.77 5.42 -32.01
C SER A 186 12.49 4.23 -31.37
N ASP A 187 13.63 3.81 -31.93
CA ASP A 187 14.47 2.76 -31.32
C ASP A 187 15.20 3.22 -30.05
N THR A 188 15.28 4.53 -29.81
CA THR A 188 15.97 5.12 -28.66
C THR A 188 15.07 5.97 -27.76
N GLU A 189 13.83 6.24 -28.18
CA GLU A 189 12.91 7.13 -27.48
C GLU A 189 11.52 6.50 -27.27
N LEU A 190 10.92 6.86 -26.14
CA LEU A 190 9.59 6.42 -25.69
C LEU A 190 8.72 7.64 -25.42
N ASN A 191 7.45 7.58 -25.79
CA ASN A 191 6.45 8.55 -25.34
C ASN A 191 5.93 8.13 -23.97
N VAL A 192 5.86 9.09 -23.05
CA VAL A 192 5.16 8.97 -21.78
C VAL A 192 3.77 9.58 -21.95
N ALA A 193 2.74 8.81 -21.61
CA ALA A 193 1.37 9.29 -21.63
C ALA A 193 0.63 8.86 -20.37
N TRP A 194 -0.29 9.71 -19.92
CA TRP A 194 -1.22 9.42 -18.85
C TRP A 194 -2.52 8.89 -19.44
N LYS A 195 -3.02 7.78 -18.92
CA LYS A 195 -4.31 7.20 -19.31
C LYS A 195 -5.27 7.19 -18.14
N ASN A 196 -6.43 7.77 -18.37
CA ASN A 196 -7.66 7.54 -17.61
C ASN A 196 -8.77 7.10 -18.58
N THR A 197 -9.90 7.82 -18.66
CA THR A 197 -10.86 7.75 -19.78
C THR A 197 -10.21 8.11 -21.13
N ARG A 198 -9.36 9.14 -21.17
CA ARG A 198 -8.63 9.60 -22.36
C ARG A 198 -7.12 9.45 -22.14
N ALA A 199 -6.37 9.47 -23.24
CA ALA A 199 -4.91 9.51 -23.19
C ALA A 199 -4.47 10.97 -23.27
N SER A 200 -3.56 11.37 -22.39
CA SER A 200 -2.90 12.67 -22.39
C SER A 200 -1.42 12.46 -22.57
N PHE A 201 -0.81 13.16 -23.54
CA PHE A 201 0.64 13.14 -23.71
C PHE A 201 1.31 13.87 -22.55
N VAL A 202 2.39 13.29 -22.01
CA VAL A 202 3.17 13.87 -20.90
C VAL A 202 4.54 14.32 -21.40
N GLY A 203 5.19 13.52 -22.24
CA GLY A 203 6.48 13.88 -22.84
C GLY A 203 7.20 12.72 -23.49
N THR A 204 8.49 12.89 -23.73
CA THR A 204 9.37 11.87 -24.32
C THR A 204 10.57 11.61 -23.41
N ILE A 205 10.95 10.35 -23.28
CA ILE A 205 12.12 9.90 -22.52
C ILE A 205 12.97 8.94 -23.36
N LYS A 206 14.23 8.71 -22.94
CA LYS A 206 15.19 7.86 -23.64
C LYS A 206 15.25 6.46 -23.05
N LEU A 207 15.55 5.49 -23.91
CA LEU A 207 15.79 4.11 -23.51
C LEU A 207 17.16 3.97 -22.81
N GLY A 208 17.22 3.13 -21.77
CA GLY A 208 18.43 2.81 -21.01
C GLY A 208 18.75 3.80 -19.88
N GLU A 209 18.03 4.92 -19.81
CA GLU A 209 18.20 5.95 -18.79
C GLU A 209 17.32 5.68 -17.56
N THR A 210 17.72 6.29 -16.44
CA THR A 210 17.00 6.23 -15.17
C THR A 210 16.26 7.55 -14.94
N TYR A 211 14.97 7.45 -14.60
CA TYR A 211 14.10 8.59 -14.36
C TYR A 211 13.39 8.48 -13.02
N THR A 212 13.22 9.60 -12.33
CA THR A 212 12.29 9.72 -11.21
C THR A 212 10.95 10.23 -11.72
N PHE A 213 9.90 9.45 -11.51
CA PHE A 213 8.53 9.88 -11.75
C PHE A 213 7.95 10.40 -10.44
N ARG A 214 7.62 11.68 -10.42
CA ARG A 214 6.95 12.39 -9.34
C ARG A 214 5.47 12.59 -9.68
N TYR A 215 4.59 12.25 -8.77
CA TYR A 215 3.14 12.38 -8.89
C TYR A 215 2.65 13.27 -7.75
N ASN A 216 2.28 14.52 -8.03
CA ASN A 216 1.64 15.38 -7.04
C ASN A 216 0.13 15.20 -7.17
N PHE A 217 -0.46 14.44 -6.27
CA PHE A 217 -1.89 14.23 -6.11
C PHE A 217 -2.50 15.39 -5.32
N THR A 218 -3.60 15.93 -5.82
CA THR A 218 -4.43 16.87 -5.08
C THR A 218 -5.90 16.46 -5.12
N ASN A 219 -6.70 16.94 -4.17
CA ASN A 219 -8.14 16.66 -4.06
C ASN A 219 -8.50 15.17 -3.85
N VAL A 220 -7.57 14.37 -3.33
CA VAL A 220 -7.83 12.95 -3.06
C VAL A 220 -8.85 12.81 -1.95
N GLY A 221 -9.90 12.01 -2.18
CA GLY A 221 -10.97 11.79 -1.20
C GLY A 221 -11.87 13.01 -0.94
N ASN A 222 -11.69 14.16 -1.59
CA ASN A 222 -12.42 15.40 -1.30
C ASN A 222 -13.70 15.62 -2.13
N GLY A 223 -14.21 14.62 -2.83
CA GLY A 223 -15.46 14.76 -3.59
C GLY A 223 -15.32 15.23 -5.04
N ASN A 224 -14.23 15.92 -5.38
CA ASN A 224 -14.03 16.58 -6.67
C ASN A 224 -13.26 15.74 -7.71
N GLY A 225 -12.83 14.53 -7.33
CA GLY A 225 -11.96 13.68 -8.13
C GLY A 225 -10.50 14.12 -8.00
N ALA A 226 -9.63 13.17 -7.69
CA ALA A 226 -8.21 13.47 -7.51
C ALA A 226 -7.59 13.92 -8.83
N THR A 227 -6.78 14.97 -8.80
CA THR A 227 -5.94 15.39 -9.92
C THR A 227 -4.49 15.07 -9.63
N VAL A 228 -3.73 14.81 -10.68
CA VAL A 228 -2.31 14.47 -10.60
C VAL A 228 -1.54 15.44 -11.47
N THR A 229 -0.43 15.95 -10.95
CA THR A 229 0.65 16.49 -11.76
C THR A 229 1.73 15.44 -11.84
N LEU A 230 2.02 14.94 -13.04
CA LEU A 230 3.11 14.01 -13.28
C LEU A 230 4.32 14.79 -13.78
N THR A 231 5.45 14.66 -13.10
CA THR A 231 6.73 15.22 -13.49
C THR A 231 7.75 14.09 -13.61
N VAL A 232 8.43 14.03 -14.76
CA VAL A 232 9.51 13.07 -15.02
C VAL A 232 10.83 13.80 -14.93
N ILE A 233 11.72 13.30 -14.08
CA ILE A 233 12.97 13.93 -13.69
C ILE A 233 14.10 12.99 -14.08
N ASP A 234 15.13 13.47 -14.77
CA ASP A 234 16.30 12.66 -15.10
C ASP A 234 17.24 12.44 -13.90
N SER A 235 18.27 11.63 -14.09
CA SER A 235 19.27 11.32 -13.06
C SER A 235 20.07 12.54 -12.56
N THR A 236 20.05 13.65 -13.29
CA THR A 236 20.70 14.90 -12.90
C THR A 236 19.76 15.85 -12.13
N GLY A 237 18.50 15.45 -11.93
CA GLY A 237 17.49 16.25 -11.23
C GLY A 237 16.71 17.21 -12.13
N ASN A 238 16.90 17.17 -13.45
CA ASN A 238 16.20 18.06 -14.37
C ASN A 238 14.84 17.49 -14.77
N THR A 239 13.83 18.35 -14.84
CA THR A 239 12.51 17.97 -15.39
C THR A 239 12.61 17.80 -16.91
N VAL A 240 12.33 16.59 -17.40
CA VAL A 240 12.37 16.25 -18.84
C VAL A 240 10.98 16.12 -19.46
N ALA A 241 9.96 15.89 -18.65
CA ALA A 241 8.57 15.85 -19.08
C ALA A 241 7.64 16.22 -17.91
N SER A 242 6.51 16.87 -18.19
CA SER A 242 5.53 17.17 -17.16
C SER A 242 4.14 17.39 -17.75
N ALA A 243 3.11 16.98 -17.02
CA ALA A 243 1.72 17.32 -17.33
C ALA A 243 0.92 17.46 -16.03
N SER A 244 0.08 18.50 -15.97
CA SER A 244 -0.84 18.79 -14.86
C SER A 244 -2.27 18.35 -15.19
N ASP A 245 -3.16 18.50 -14.21
CA ASP A 245 -4.60 18.29 -14.36
C ASP A 245 -4.97 16.88 -14.85
N LEU A 246 -4.09 15.91 -14.58
CA LEU A 246 -4.27 14.52 -14.93
C LEU A 246 -5.25 13.89 -13.96
N ASN A 247 -6.50 13.76 -14.38
CA ASN A 247 -7.55 13.27 -13.49
C ASN A 247 -7.39 11.76 -13.20
N LEU A 248 -7.44 11.38 -11.93
CA LEU A 248 -7.74 10.02 -11.48
C LEU A 248 -9.25 9.91 -11.36
N ARG A 249 -9.84 9.08 -12.21
CA ARG A 249 -11.29 8.95 -12.34
C ARG A 249 -11.97 8.81 -10.97
N ASN A 250 -12.98 9.66 -10.74
CA ASN A 250 -13.99 9.47 -9.70
C ASN A 250 -15.38 9.58 -10.36
N PHE A 251 -15.89 8.47 -10.89
CA PHE A 251 -17.27 8.42 -11.42
C PHE A 251 -18.17 7.87 -10.31
N SER A 252 -18.82 8.74 -9.55
CA SER A 252 -20.00 8.35 -8.78
C SER A 252 -21.21 8.32 -9.71
N ASP A 253 -21.86 7.18 -9.84
CA ASP A 253 -23.23 7.09 -10.40
C ASP A 253 -24.30 7.28 -9.32
N THR A 254 -23.98 7.90 -8.19
CA THR A 254 -24.99 8.21 -7.17
C THR A 254 -24.64 9.46 -6.38
N ALA A 255 -25.69 10.25 -6.12
CA ALA A 255 -25.67 11.63 -5.68
C ALA A 255 -25.25 11.85 -4.21
N THR A 256 -24.56 10.92 -3.56
CA THR A 256 -24.22 11.03 -2.12
C THR A 256 -22.81 10.50 -1.82
N GLY A 257 -21.83 11.41 -1.74
CA GLY A 257 -20.55 11.18 -1.05
C GLY A 257 -19.40 10.66 -1.93
N ARG A 258 -18.72 11.57 -2.64
CA ARG A 258 -17.60 11.29 -3.58
C ARG A 258 -16.22 11.19 -2.91
N THR A 259 -16.12 10.59 -1.72
CA THR A 259 -14.81 10.35 -1.09
C THR A 259 -14.22 9.04 -1.65
N SER A 260 -13.47 9.13 -2.74
CA SER A 260 -12.72 7.99 -3.28
C SER A 260 -11.25 8.15 -2.93
N PRO A 261 -10.84 7.69 -1.74
CA PRO A 261 -9.43 7.64 -1.40
C PRO A 261 -8.69 6.73 -2.39
N ILE A 262 -7.41 7.01 -2.66
CA ILE A 262 -6.58 6.05 -3.38
C ILE A 262 -6.34 4.89 -2.41
N THR A 263 -6.67 3.68 -2.84
CA THR A 263 -6.60 2.47 -2.02
C THR A 263 -5.52 1.52 -2.47
N TYR A 264 -5.16 1.54 -3.75
CA TYR A 264 -4.08 0.71 -4.24
C TYR A 264 -3.29 1.31 -5.41
N VAL A 265 -2.03 0.91 -5.49
CA VAL A 265 -1.15 1.16 -6.62
C VAL A 265 -0.73 -0.18 -7.20
N GLN A 266 -0.93 -0.34 -8.51
CA GLN A 266 -0.59 -1.55 -9.26
C GLN A 266 0.51 -1.24 -10.26
N ILE A 267 1.48 -2.13 -10.33
CA ILE A 267 2.57 -2.05 -11.30
C ILE A 267 2.44 -3.25 -12.24
N TYR A 268 2.64 -2.98 -13.53
CA TYR A 268 2.67 -4.00 -14.57
C TYR A 268 4.01 -3.86 -15.30
N ASN A 269 4.82 -4.91 -15.33
CA ASN A 269 6.05 -4.93 -16.12
C ASN A 269 6.01 -6.16 -17.03
N GLN A 270 5.59 -6.00 -18.30
CA GLN A 270 5.57 -7.13 -19.25
C GLN A 270 6.41 -6.80 -20.48
N ALA A 271 7.58 -7.42 -20.55
CA ALA A 271 8.40 -7.49 -21.75
C ALA A 271 7.72 -8.41 -22.79
N ASN A 272 7.91 -8.17 -24.09
CA ASN A 272 7.45 -9.14 -25.09
C ASN A 272 8.29 -10.44 -25.01
N ALA A 273 7.82 -11.54 -25.62
CA ALA A 273 8.51 -12.84 -25.63
C ALA A 273 9.94 -12.80 -26.22
N ASN A 274 10.32 -11.70 -26.88
CA ASN A 274 11.61 -11.48 -27.53
C ASN A 274 12.40 -10.31 -26.91
N SER A 275 12.07 -9.84 -25.70
CA SER A 275 12.71 -8.70 -25.03
C SER A 275 12.68 -8.87 -23.52
N THR A 276 13.63 -8.26 -22.81
CA THR A 276 13.65 -8.18 -21.34
C THR A 276 13.35 -6.73 -20.92
N SER A 277 12.33 -6.52 -20.11
CA SER A 277 12.03 -5.23 -19.46
C SER A 277 12.38 -5.41 -17.99
N SER A 278 13.45 -4.77 -17.52
CA SER A 278 13.72 -4.66 -16.09
C SER A 278 13.25 -3.28 -15.61
N VAL A 279 12.46 -3.29 -14.55
CA VAL A 279 12.07 -2.11 -13.81
C VAL A 279 12.72 -2.28 -12.44
N GLU A 280 13.65 -1.39 -12.12
CA GLU A 280 14.26 -1.31 -10.79
C GLU A 280 13.66 -0.11 -10.09
N PHE A 281 12.93 -0.37 -9.01
CA PHE A 281 12.40 0.65 -8.14
C PHE A 281 13.45 1.00 -7.09
N ALA A 282 13.94 2.23 -7.14
CA ALA A 282 14.78 2.78 -6.09
C ALA A 282 14.10 4.00 -5.49
N ASN A 283 14.21 4.15 -4.17
CA ASN A 283 13.92 5.41 -3.46
C ASN A 283 12.51 5.96 -3.67
N ALA A 284 11.47 5.12 -3.56
CA ALA A 284 10.11 5.65 -3.57
C ALA A 284 9.89 6.58 -2.37
N ARG A 285 9.36 7.79 -2.58
CA ARG A 285 9.18 8.80 -1.53
C ARG A 285 7.76 9.33 -1.55
N TYR A 286 7.18 9.54 -0.38
CA TYR A 286 5.86 10.15 -0.25
C TYR A 286 5.99 11.49 0.46
N TYR A 287 5.43 12.55 -0.11
CA TYR A 287 5.42 13.89 0.51
C TYR A 287 3.99 14.39 0.59
N THR A 288 3.38 14.48 1.77
CA THR A 288 2.12 15.25 1.91
C THR A 288 2.38 16.72 1.57
N THR A 289 1.34 17.48 1.22
CA THR A 289 1.47 18.96 1.15
C THR A 289 1.85 19.47 2.54
N SER A 290 3.15 19.58 2.76
CA SER A 290 3.73 20.17 3.95
C SER A 290 4.14 21.57 3.57
N GLU A 291 3.44 22.55 4.10
CA GLU A 291 3.77 23.96 3.87
C GLU A 291 4.72 24.41 4.97
N ILE A 292 5.90 24.88 4.57
CA ILE A 292 6.82 25.58 5.46
C ILE A 292 6.87 27.04 5.04
N THR A 293 6.54 27.91 5.97
CA THR A 293 6.77 29.35 5.82
C THR A 293 7.86 29.76 6.78
N VAL A 294 8.96 30.26 6.24
CA VAL A 294 10.04 30.91 7.00
C VAL A 294 9.93 32.41 6.80
N ASN A 295 9.72 33.14 7.89
CA ASN A 295 9.73 34.61 7.88
C ASN A 295 10.62 35.11 9.01
N GLY A 296 11.90 35.32 8.69
CA GLY A 296 12.94 35.59 9.68
C GLY A 296 13.06 34.42 10.67
N GLN A 297 12.89 34.73 11.95
CA GLN A 297 12.97 33.75 13.05
C GLN A 297 11.69 32.91 13.23
N ASN A 298 10.61 33.25 12.52
CA ASN A 298 9.36 32.50 12.65
C ASN A 298 9.31 31.38 11.62
N VAL A 299 9.19 30.14 12.09
CA VAL A 299 8.99 28.97 11.24
C VAL A 299 7.61 28.41 11.52
N ALA A 300 6.72 28.53 10.54
CA ALA A 300 5.45 27.83 10.52
C ALA A 300 5.60 26.56 9.67
N LEU A 301 5.32 25.41 10.27
CA LEU A 301 5.41 24.09 9.67
C LEU A 301 4.03 23.43 9.75
N SER A 302 3.36 23.33 8.61
CA SER A 302 2.09 22.62 8.50
C SER A 302 2.36 21.28 7.83
N ILE A 303 2.42 20.19 8.61
CA ILE A 303 2.62 18.82 8.06
C ILE A 303 1.26 18.15 7.87
N GLY A 304 0.94 17.75 6.64
CA GLY A 304 -0.34 17.15 6.26
C GLY A 304 -0.56 15.73 6.82
N CYS A 305 0.47 14.91 6.90
CA CYS A 305 0.57 13.79 7.83
C CYS A 305 2.01 13.28 7.87
N LEU A 306 2.42 12.84 9.06
CA LEU A 306 3.22 11.66 9.41
C LEU A 306 3.49 11.80 10.90
N THR A 307 2.88 10.93 11.69
CA THR A 307 3.33 10.71 13.06
C THR A 307 4.72 10.06 13.00
N ASP A 308 5.63 10.48 13.89
CA ASP A 308 7.04 10.02 14.02
C ASP A 308 8.12 10.62 13.09
N MET A 309 7.85 11.70 12.35
CA MET A 309 8.91 12.47 11.67
C MET A 309 9.45 13.62 12.54
N LYS A 310 10.77 13.84 12.54
CA LYS A 310 11.38 14.98 13.25
C LYS A 310 11.62 16.17 12.33
N GLY A 311 11.14 17.35 12.71
CA GLY A 311 11.39 18.59 11.98
C GLY A 311 12.57 19.34 12.58
N TYR A 312 13.46 19.88 11.74
CA TYR A 312 14.61 20.65 12.19
C TYR A 312 14.80 21.95 11.41
N ALA A 313 15.14 23.01 12.13
CA ALA A 313 15.65 24.25 11.59
C ALA A 313 17.11 24.42 11.97
N ALA A 314 17.99 24.65 11.00
CA ALA A 314 19.44 24.68 11.17
C ALA A 314 20.05 26.00 10.72
N LYS A 315 21.09 26.43 11.45
CA LYS A 315 21.96 27.56 11.11
C LYS A 315 23.38 27.08 10.88
N TYR A 316 24.05 27.63 9.88
CA TYR A 316 25.42 27.31 9.54
C TYR A 316 26.30 28.56 9.51
N SER A 317 27.57 28.37 9.83
CA SER A 317 28.62 29.39 9.67
C SER A 317 29.80 28.72 8.98
N ASN A 318 30.19 29.22 7.80
CA ASN A 318 31.25 28.63 6.96
C ASN A 318 31.05 27.13 6.70
N GLY A 319 29.81 26.71 6.46
CA GLY A 319 29.45 25.31 6.22
C GLY A 319 29.40 24.42 7.48
N ILE A 320 29.64 24.96 8.67
CA ILE A 320 29.58 24.23 9.95
C ILE A 320 28.26 24.54 10.64
N LEU A 321 27.55 23.53 11.13
CA LEU A 321 26.30 23.68 11.90
C LEU A 321 26.60 24.41 13.22
N THR A 322 25.99 25.57 13.44
CA THR A 322 26.15 26.35 14.68
C THR A 322 24.95 26.22 15.61
N ASP A 323 23.74 26.16 15.04
CA ASP A 323 22.49 26.10 15.79
C ASP A 323 21.52 25.12 15.13
N LEU A 324 20.78 24.40 15.97
CA LEU A 324 19.76 23.44 15.54
C LEU A 324 18.57 23.54 16.50
N ALA A 325 17.38 23.72 15.95
CA ALA A 325 16.14 23.73 16.70
C ALA A 325 15.24 22.58 16.24
N ASP A 326 14.69 21.87 17.21
CA ASP A 326 13.63 20.89 16.99
C ASP A 326 12.31 21.65 16.78
N ILE A 327 11.72 21.46 15.62
CA ILE A 327 10.43 22.05 15.24
C ILE A 327 9.36 20.97 15.01
N THR A 328 9.62 19.75 15.50
CA THR A 328 8.72 18.60 15.37
C THR A 328 7.33 18.93 15.92
N PRO A 329 6.25 18.73 15.14
CA PRO A 329 4.90 18.93 15.64
C PRO A 329 4.57 17.98 16.79
N THR A 330 4.02 18.54 17.87
CA THR A 330 3.62 17.76 19.06
C THR A 330 2.28 17.05 18.89
N THR A 331 1.51 17.41 17.86
CA THR A 331 0.23 16.79 17.46
C THR A 331 0.13 16.76 15.94
N THR A 332 -0.69 15.86 15.40
CA THR A 332 -1.01 15.84 13.96
C THR A 332 -1.62 17.18 13.54
N GLY A 333 -1.01 17.85 12.56
CA GLY A 333 -1.48 19.11 12.00
C GLY A 333 -1.00 20.37 12.74
N GLN A 334 -0.05 21.07 12.10
CA GLN A 334 0.49 22.40 12.41
C GLN A 334 1.38 22.56 13.66
N SER A 335 2.61 23.01 13.43
CA SER A 335 3.56 23.51 14.42
C SER A 335 3.99 24.92 14.02
N THR A 336 4.06 25.84 14.98
CA THR A 336 4.70 27.15 14.77
C THR A 336 5.72 27.33 15.85
N VAL A 337 6.98 27.54 15.46
CA VAL A 337 8.10 27.69 16.38
C VAL A 337 8.80 29.01 16.10
N LEU A 338 8.92 29.81 17.16
CA LEU A 338 9.76 31.00 17.15
C LEU A 338 11.19 30.58 17.53
N LEU A 339 12.11 30.75 16.59
CA LEU A 339 13.50 30.40 16.76
C LEU A 339 14.29 31.53 17.42
N GLN A 340 15.35 31.19 18.15
CA GLN A 340 16.32 32.18 18.65
C GLN A 340 17.27 32.67 17.54
N PHE A 341 17.18 32.09 16.36
CA PHE A 341 18.01 32.39 15.21
C PHE A 341 17.20 32.35 13.92
N GLU A 342 17.62 33.11 12.91
CA GLU A 342 17.11 32.92 11.54
C GLU A 342 17.81 31.69 10.94
N PRO A 343 17.06 30.66 10.51
CA PRO A 343 17.63 29.43 9.97
C PRO A 343 18.15 29.66 8.55
N ASP A 344 19.20 28.94 8.18
CA ASP A 344 19.68 28.87 6.79
C ASP A 344 19.05 27.69 6.05
N LYS A 345 18.53 26.71 6.81
CA LYS A 345 17.91 25.50 6.27
C LYS A 345 16.81 24.98 7.18
N VAL A 346 15.72 24.47 6.59
CA VAL A 346 14.67 23.73 7.30
C VAL A 346 14.43 22.39 6.59
N PHE A 347 14.49 21.29 7.35
CA PHE A 347 14.39 19.93 6.82
C PHE A 347 13.61 19.02 7.77
N ILE A 348 13.11 17.92 7.22
CA ILE A 348 12.50 16.84 8.01
C ILE A 348 13.40 15.61 7.95
N TRP A 349 13.52 14.94 9.08
CA TRP A 349 14.30 13.72 9.27
C TRP A 349 13.37 12.55 9.57
N ASN A 350 13.40 11.53 8.72
CA ASN A 350 12.65 10.29 8.89
C ASN A 350 13.59 9.09 9.14
N ASP A 351 14.54 9.28 10.07
CA ASP A 351 15.54 8.29 10.52
C ASP A 351 16.45 7.65 9.47
N MET A 352 16.36 8.04 8.19
CA MET A 352 17.19 7.52 7.11
C MET A 352 17.79 8.59 6.20
N THR A 353 17.08 9.70 5.95
CA THR A 353 17.55 10.77 5.07
C THR A 353 16.85 12.09 5.39
N PRO A 354 17.57 13.23 5.43
CA PRO A 354 16.95 14.54 5.49
C PRO A 354 16.27 14.87 4.16
N VAL A 355 15.04 15.36 4.24
CA VAL A 355 14.35 15.99 3.11
C VAL A 355 14.37 17.48 3.34
N ASP A 356 14.96 18.22 2.40
CA ASP A 356 15.09 19.67 2.48
C ASP A 356 13.81 20.33 2.00
N PHE A 357 13.21 21.16 2.84
CA PHE A 357 11.96 21.86 2.54
C PHE A 357 12.20 23.33 2.21
N TRP A 358 13.24 23.92 2.79
CA TRP A 358 13.61 25.30 2.52
C TRP A 358 15.10 25.52 2.75
N GLN A 359 15.72 26.29 1.87
CA GLN A 359 17.12 26.69 1.96
C GLN A 359 17.24 28.18 1.63
N LYS A 360 17.92 28.94 2.50
CA LYS A 360 18.23 30.34 2.26
C LYS A 360 19.17 30.43 1.06
N THR A 361 18.76 31.14 0.02
CA THR A 361 19.62 31.46 -1.12
C THR A 361 20.53 32.61 -0.70
N GLU A 362 21.84 32.43 -0.85
CA GLU A 362 22.84 33.49 -0.60
C GLU A 362 22.72 34.65 -1.59
#